data_AF-A0A9Q5HXL8-F1
#
_entry.id   AF-A0A9Q5HXL8-F1
#
_cell.length_a   1.000
_cell.length_b   1.000
_cell.length_c   1.000
_cell.angle_alpha   90.00
_cell.angle_beta   90.00
_cell.angle_gamma   90.00
#
_symmetry.space_group_name_H-M   'P 1'
#
loop_
_entity.id
_entity.type
_entity.pdbx_description
1 polymer ?
#
loop_
_entity_poly.entity_id
_entity_poly.type
_entity_poly.pdbx_seq_one_letter_code
_entity_poly.pdbx_strand_id
1 'polypeptide(L)'
;MIWFKSAYCRITLTKTTLAFFLFTFAHCFIQSLVQSFLFQLDSDACSLTSEIVSAAKVPKNVFAWLSESHNDTTDSNKYTLRLCDQIPFEKSEEENPCVVVFDSDDLGVNEVPNGFRRRDVSSSDKRDVDVSSLNRTSEEFPTSLTQAFIQPVFDESSNISAVELAIPDINDGQMVSLSAQCTRVVLYADQVLINSKREVFALIGSEFWLLSTSTIALMYGSIAHLYAALAFRVLSVGWSAYSIWRTHDIDRRFDVLLTSGACGVDLFPGYVKPRIAIQSVDLSLNVLALILMAYLCSRLVRTYTTVMFRCIGPPDHVVRIHRYVLGLFTCLQVSVYLLVTSAALWLDQLRNGAIASISSHMSLYLSIFIVTLVLLIPWIWIGWRSVRFEHRRLLYVFVGLGLLFEAGWSGMYESLVWRWTWIEWPFFASTAVASQAILIASVVFGIICRLNFGKGLKQYLQAASALEKEDFEPEIFESSNRNCAAPNQNDDDGWAADIEKRIMTERLSQALDFGAHQPAPPPSPPSWSIPAVPPKAAAAAAATVPQSTWTSAEQTTRPTSFTSVLPTLPTLDKFSPWSKPDEHDEKGGDPMFRF
;
A
#
# COMPACT_ATOMS: atom_id res chain seq x y z
N MET A 1 -30.25 9.33 4.79
CA MET A 1 -31.05 9.34 3.54
C MET A 1 -30.81 10.59 2.68
N ILE A 2 -30.77 11.82 3.23
CA ILE A 2 -30.55 13.06 2.46
C ILE A 2 -29.22 13.04 1.68
N TRP A 3 -28.12 12.62 2.33
CA TRP A 3 -26.80 12.48 1.70
C TRP A 3 -26.80 11.55 0.48
N PHE A 4 -27.49 10.42 0.56
CA PHE A 4 -27.60 9.47 -0.56
C PHE A 4 -28.36 10.05 -1.74
N LYS A 5 -29.46 10.79 -1.49
CA LYS A 5 -30.20 11.47 -2.55
C LYS A 5 -29.32 12.52 -3.25
N SER A 6 -28.60 13.32 -2.48
CA SER A 6 -27.67 14.33 -3.02
C SER A 6 -26.55 13.69 -3.86
N ALA A 7 -25.94 12.62 -3.34
CA ALA A 7 -24.91 11.87 -4.06
C ALA A 7 -25.45 11.28 -5.37
N TYR A 8 -26.63 10.66 -5.32
CA TYR A 8 -27.28 10.07 -6.49
C TYR A 8 -27.53 11.13 -7.58
N CYS A 9 -28.16 12.26 -7.24
CA CYS A 9 -28.41 13.35 -8.18
C CYS A 9 -27.12 13.88 -8.82
N ARG A 10 -26.02 14.00 -8.05
CA ARG A 10 -24.72 14.45 -8.57
C ARG A 10 -24.07 13.44 -9.50
N ILE A 11 -24.15 12.14 -9.19
CA ILE A 11 -23.59 11.07 -10.03
C ILE A 11 -24.36 10.99 -11.36
N THR A 12 -25.69 11.06 -11.32
CA THR A 12 -26.55 10.99 -12.51
C THR A 12 -26.66 12.30 -13.30
N LEU A 13 -25.99 13.37 -12.86
CA LEU A 13 -26.12 14.71 -13.44
C LEU A 13 -25.70 14.77 -14.91
N THR A 14 -24.65 14.05 -15.29
CA THR A 14 -24.13 14.03 -16.66
C THR A 14 -23.87 12.60 -17.13
N LYS A 15 -24.01 12.38 -18.45
CA LYS A 15 -23.68 11.07 -19.05
C LYS A 15 -22.22 10.68 -18.77
N THR A 16 -21.30 11.64 -18.72
CA THR A 16 -19.88 11.40 -18.44
C THR A 16 -19.62 11.00 -16.99
N THR A 17 -20.26 11.66 -16.00
CA THR A 17 -20.13 11.29 -14.58
C THR A 17 -20.72 9.91 -14.32
N LEU A 18 -21.87 9.60 -14.93
CA LEU A 18 -22.48 8.28 -14.84
C LEU A 18 -21.58 7.21 -15.48
N ALA A 19 -21.06 7.46 -16.68
CA ALA A 19 -20.14 6.54 -17.36
C ALA A 19 -18.87 6.29 -16.54
N PHE A 20 -18.27 7.34 -15.97
CA PHE A 20 -17.11 7.23 -15.09
C PHE A 20 -17.39 6.38 -13.84
N PHE A 21 -18.54 6.62 -13.20
CA PHE A 21 -18.94 5.84 -12.03
C PHE A 21 -19.14 4.36 -12.36
N LEU A 22 -19.94 4.06 -13.39
CA LEU A 22 -20.24 2.69 -13.81
C LEU A 22 -18.97 1.95 -14.24
N PHE A 23 -18.09 2.63 -14.99
CA PHE A 23 -16.80 2.09 -15.38
C PHE A 23 -15.92 1.75 -14.17
N THR A 24 -15.75 2.70 -13.24
CA THR A 24 -14.94 2.49 -12.03
C THR A 24 -15.50 1.37 -11.16
N PHE A 25 -16.81 1.32 -11.00
CA PHE A 25 -17.49 0.27 -10.24
C PHE A 25 -17.30 -1.11 -10.88
N ALA A 26 -17.58 -1.24 -12.18
CA ALA A 26 -17.43 -2.50 -12.90
C ALA A 26 -15.97 -2.98 -12.89
N HIS A 27 -15.02 -2.06 -13.12
CA HIS A 27 -13.61 -2.41 -13.11
C HIS A 27 -13.13 -2.83 -11.72
N CYS A 28 -13.51 -2.12 -10.65
CA CYS A 28 -13.19 -2.52 -9.27
C CYS A 28 -13.69 -3.95 -8.97
N PHE A 29 -14.90 -4.29 -9.41
CA PHE A 29 -15.46 -5.62 -9.20
C PHE A 29 -14.71 -6.71 -9.99
N ILE A 30 -14.49 -6.50 -11.29
CA ILE A 30 -13.76 -7.43 -12.15
C ILE A 30 -12.33 -7.62 -11.64
N GLN A 31 -11.66 -6.53 -11.28
CA GLN A 31 -10.29 -6.56 -10.78
C GLN A 31 -10.19 -7.28 -9.44
N SER A 32 -11.12 -7.03 -8.51
CA SER A 32 -11.17 -7.76 -7.23
C SER A 32 -11.38 -9.26 -7.43
N LEU A 33 -12.17 -9.66 -8.44
CA LEU A 33 -12.37 -11.06 -8.79
C LEU A 33 -11.09 -11.70 -9.35
N VAL A 34 -10.40 -11.03 -10.28
CA VAL A 34 -9.10 -11.47 -10.82
C VAL A 34 -8.07 -11.66 -9.71
N GLN A 35 -7.98 -10.68 -8.80
CA GLN A 35 -7.07 -10.74 -7.64
C GLN A 35 -7.49 -11.84 -6.65
N SER A 36 -8.78 -12.14 -6.51
CA SER A 36 -9.24 -13.26 -5.67
C SER A 36 -8.79 -14.62 -6.22
N PHE A 37 -8.76 -14.80 -7.54
CA PHE A 37 -8.20 -16.02 -8.14
C PHE A 37 -6.69 -16.12 -7.93
N LEU A 38 -5.95 -15.01 -8.05
CA LEU A 38 -4.51 -14.98 -7.72
C LEU A 38 -4.26 -15.34 -6.25
N PHE A 39 -5.10 -14.80 -5.35
CA PHE A 39 -5.05 -15.12 -3.93
C PHE A 39 -5.27 -16.60 -3.67
N GLN A 40 -6.24 -17.22 -4.35
CA GLN A 40 -6.52 -18.65 -4.21
C GLN A 40 -5.33 -19.50 -4.64
N LEU A 41 -4.72 -19.20 -5.79
CA LEU A 41 -3.51 -19.90 -6.25
C LEU A 41 -2.34 -19.75 -5.27
N ASP A 42 -2.13 -18.55 -4.74
CA ASP A 42 -1.10 -18.29 -3.72
C ASP A 42 -1.39 -19.02 -2.42
N SER A 43 -2.66 -19.07 -2.00
CA SER A 43 -3.09 -19.73 -0.77
C SER A 43 -2.91 -21.24 -0.85
N ASP A 44 -3.26 -21.86 -1.98
CA ASP A 44 -3.11 -23.31 -2.17
C ASP A 44 -1.63 -23.71 -2.17
N ALA A 45 -0.79 -22.99 -2.92
CA ALA A 45 0.66 -23.23 -2.94
C ALA A 45 1.33 -22.95 -1.58
N CYS A 46 0.90 -21.90 -0.89
CA CYS A 46 1.36 -21.57 0.46
C CYS A 46 0.95 -22.65 1.48
N SER A 47 -0.28 -23.18 1.43
CA SER A 47 -0.72 -24.24 2.35
C SER A 47 0.15 -25.49 2.18
N LEU A 48 0.37 -25.92 0.94
CA LEU A 48 1.20 -27.08 0.63
C LEU A 48 2.62 -26.93 1.20
N THR A 49 3.26 -25.80 0.93
CA THR A 49 4.62 -25.54 1.42
C THR A 49 4.68 -25.42 2.94
N SER A 50 3.76 -24.70 3.56
CA SER A 50 3.64 -24.58 5.01
C SER A 50 3.42 -25.94 5.68
N GLU A 51 2.62 -26.83 5.08
CA GLU A 51 2.40 -28.19 5.59
C GLU A 51 3.65 -29.06 5.48
N ILE A 52 4.38 -29.01 4.36
CA ILE A 52 5.67 -29.71 4.19
C ILE A 52 6.68 -29.22 5.24
N VAL A 53 6.84 -27.90 5.39
CA VAL A 53 7.76 -27.28 6.35
C VAL A 53 7.39 -27.64 7.80
N SER A 54 6.08 -27.65 8.11
CA SER A 54 5.55 -28.04 9.42
C SER A 54 5.76 -29.53 9.71
N ALA A 55 5.49 -30.40 8.72
CA ALA A 55 5.69 -31.85 8.82
C ALA A 55 7.17 -32.18 9.01
N ALA A 56 8.07 -31.48 8.30
CA ALA A 56 9.52 -31.57 8.48
C ALA A 56 10.03 -30.98 9.81
N LYS A 57 9.15 -30.34 10.59
CA LYS A 57 9.47 -29.68 11.88
C LYS A 57 10.60 -28.65 11.75
N VAL A 58 10.63 -27.90 10.65
CA VAL A 58 11.60 -26.81 10.46
C VAL A 58 11.31 -25.70 11.50
N PRO A 59 12.32 -25.19 12.22
CA PRO A 59 12.11 -24.15 13.22
C PRO A 59 11.53 -22.86 12.61
N LYS A 60 10.51 -22.28 13.23
CA LYS A 60 9.85 -21.05 12.76
C LYS A 60 10.70 -19.77 12.91
N ASN A 61 11.75 -19.85 13.72
CA ASN A 61 12.69 -18.74 13.95
C ASN A 61 13.85 -18.70 12.94
N VAL A 62 13.86 -19.63 11.99
CA VAL A 62 14.84 -19.66 10.91
C VAL A 62 14.22 -19.06 9.67
N PHE A 63 15.01 -18.31 8.90
CA PHE A 63 14.60 -17.80 7.61
C PHE A 63 15.58 -18.20 6.51
N ALA A 64 15.08 -18.25 5.28
CA ALA A 64 15.87 -18.58 4.11
C ALA A 64 16.39 -17.28 3.47
N TRP A 65 17.66 -17.29 3.06
CA TRP A 65 18.31 -16.21 2.34
C TRP A 65 18.93 -16.79 1.07
N LEU A 66 18.42 -16.35 -0.07
CA LEU A 66 18.94 -16.75 -1.37
C LEU A 66 19.91 -15.69 -1.88
N SER A 67 21.17 -16.07 -2.07
CA SER A 67 22.16 -15.23 -2.74
C SER A 67 22.37 -15.73 -4.16
N GLU A 68 22.36 -14.81 -5.10
CA GLU A 68 22.74 -15.04 -6.49
C GLU A 68 24.12 -14.41 -6.73
N SER A 69 25.07 -15.19 -7.22
CA SER A 69 26.39 -14.73 -7.64
C SER A 69 26.61 -15.12 -9.08
N HIS A 70 27.04 -14.20 -9.93
CA HIS A 70 27.48 -14.57 -11.26
C HIS A 70 28.83 -15.28 -11.17
N ASN A 71 28.98 -16.42 -11.85
CA ASN A 71 30.24 -17.12 -11.96
C ASN A 71 30.86 -16.85 -13.32
N ASP A 72 31.87 -15.98 -13.36
CA ASP A 72 32.58 -15.59 -14.57
C ASP A 72 33.21 -16.79 -15.31
N THR A 73 33.49 -17.90 -14.62
CA THR A 73 34.14 -19.06 -15.23
C THR A 73 33.19 -19.94 -16.04
N THR A 74 31.92 -20.02 -15.64
CA THR A 74 30.90 -20.87 -16.27
C THR A 74 29.86 -20.07 -17.04
N ASP A 75 29.92 -18.72 -16.99
CA ASP A 75 28.89 -17.82 -17.51
C ASP A 75 27.49 -18.20 -17.01
N SER A 76 27.42 -18.67 -15.77
CA SER A 76 26.19 -19.12 -15.13
C SER A 76 25.97 -18.45 -13.79
N ASN A 77 24.71 -18.30 -13.41
CA ASN A 77 24.35 -17.76 -12.10
C ASN A 77 24.45 -18.89 -11.07
N LYS A 78 25.33 -18.70 -10.09
CA LYS A 78 25.47 -19.54 -8.92
C LYS A 78 24.42 -19.14 -7.89
N TYR A 79 23.64 -20.11 -7.44
CA TYR A 79 22.64 -19.91 -6.39
C TYR A 79 23.11 -20.57 -5.11
N THR A 80 23.18 -19.79 -4.03
CA THR A 80 23.49 -20.28 -2.69
C THR A 80 22.34 -19.95 -1.77
N LEU A 81 21.64 -20.97 -1.29
CA LEU A 81 20.60 -20.81 -0.29
C LEU A 81 21.20 -21.05 1.09
N ARG A 82 21.00 -20.08 1.98
CA ARG A 82 21.42 -20.16 3.38
C ARG A 82 20.21 -20.10 4.30
N LEU A 83 20.28 -20.83 5.40
CA LEU A 83 19.34 -20.71 6.51
C LEU A 83 19.99 -19.97 7.65
N CYS A 84 19.31 -18.95 8.15
CA CYS A 84 19.85 -18.04 9.16
C CYS A 84 18.92 -18.01 10.37
N ASP A 85 19.48 -18.02 11.58
CA ASP A 85 18.77 -17.79 12.84
C ASP A 85 18.86 -16.33 13.31
N GLN A 86 19.80 -15.58 12.74
CA GLN A 86 20.00 -14.14 12.92
C GLN A 86 20.27 -13.47 11.58
N ILE A 87 20.04 -12.16 11.49
CA ILE A 87 20.26 -11.42 10.25
C ILE A 87 21.77 -11.36 9.98
N PRO A 88 22.27 -11.90 8.84
CA PRO A 88 23.67 -11.82 8.49
C PRO A 88 24.01 -10.36 8.17
N PHE A 89 24.62 -9.68 9.13
CA PHE A 89 25.24 -8.38 8.90
C PHE A 89 26.73 -8.47 9.12
N GLU A 90 27.42 -7.52 8.49
CA GLU A 90 28.85 -7.15 8.38
C GLU A 90 29.73 -7.31 9.63
N LYS A 91 29.55 -8.38 10.39
CA LYS A 91 30.49 -8.88 11.38
C LYS A 91 31.44 -9.85 10.69
N SER A 92 32.61 -10.02 11.31
CA SER A 92 33.70 -10.85 10.79
C SER A 92 33.22 -12.22 10.35
N GLU A 93 33.78 -12.72 9.23
CA GLU A 93 33.47 -14.02 8.62
C GLU A 93 33.44 -15.21 9.61
N GLU A 94 34.10 -15.07 10.77
CA GLU A 94 34.16 -16.08 11.83
C GLU A 94 32.83 -16.36 12.56
N GLU A 95 31.83 -15.46 12.52
CA GLU A 95 30.50 -15.67 13.15
C GLU A 95 29.37 -15.53 12.13
N ASN A 96 29.38 -16.34 11.06
CA ASN A 96 28.23 -16.36 10.14
C ASN A 96 27.04 -17.08 10.79
N PRO A 97 25.92 -16.39 11.12
CA PRO A 97 24.74 -17.04 11.71
C PRO A 97 23.98 -17.91 10.69
N CYS A 98 24.46 -17.93 9.44
CA CYS A 98 23.82 -18.62 8.36
C CYS A 98 24.58 -19.88 7.95
N VAL A 99 23.82 -20.94 7.72
CA VAL A 99 24.32 -22.21 7.21
C VAL A 99 23.90 -22.38 5.76
N VAL A 100 24.83 -22.78 4.90
CA VAL A 100 24.53 -23.16 3.52
C VAL A 100 23.76 -24.47 3.51
N VAL A 101 22.56 -24.46 2.92
CA VAL A 101 21.71 -25.66 2.76
C VAL A 101 21.63 -26.13 1.32
N PHE A 102 21.95 -25.26 0.37
CA PHE A 102 21.99 -25.58 -1.05
C PHE A 102 23.00 -24.68 -1.74
N ASP A 103 23.83 -25.30 -2.59
CA ASP A 103 24.74 -24.64 -3.51
C ASP A 103 24.56 -25.30 -4.88
N SER A 104 24.29 -24.52 -5.91
CA SER A 104 24.08 -25.03 -7.27
C SER A 104 25.31 -25.74 -7.85
N ASP A 105 26.52 -25.41 -7.37
CA ASP A 105 27.77 -26.02 -7.84
C ASP A 105 28.13 -27.30 -7.06
N ASP A 106 27.59 -27.45 -5.84
CA ASP A 106 27.88 -28.56 -4.94
C ASP A 106 26.59 -29.19 -4.43
N LEU A 107 26.06 -30.14 -5.21
CA LEU A 107 24.92 -30.97 -4.82
C LEU A 107 25.25 -31.92 -3.64
N GLY A 108 26.50 -31.98 -3.20
CA GLY A 108 27.00 -32.85 -2.14
C GLY A 108 26.88 -32.28 -0.72
N VAL A 109 26.41 -31.04 -0.54
CA VAL A 109 26.21 -30.39 0.78
C VAL A 109 25.07 -31.08 1.54
N ASN A 110 25.36 -32.24 2.15
CA ASN A 110 24.38 -33.11 2.80
C ASN A 110 24.34 -32.97 4.33
N GLU A 111 25.35 -32.37 4.94
CA GLU A 111 25.44 -32.28 6.40
C GLU A 111 24.82 -30.99 6.93
N VAL A 112 23.56 -31.10 7.35
CA VAL A 112 22.91 -30.05 8.13
C VAL A 112 23.57 -29.96 9.51
N PRO A 113 24.15 -28.82 9.88
CA PRO A 113 24.76 -28.60 11.19
C PRO A 113 23.76 -28.76 12.34
N ASN A 114 24.29 -29.21 13.47
CA ASN A 114 23.58 -29.25 14.75
C ASN A 114 23.18 -27.81 15.14
N GLY A 115 21.92 -27.59 15.50
CA GLY A 115 21.28 -26.28 15.71
C GLY A 115 20.14 -25.99 14.72
N PHE A 116 20.27 -26.46 13.47
CA PHE A 116 19.19 -26.46 12.46
C PHE A 116 18.42 -27.79 12.42
N ARG A 117 18.67 -28.64 13.43
CA ARG A 117 17.96 -29.88 13.74
C ARG A 117 17.25 -29.71 15.09
N ARG A 118 16.00 -30.16 15.19
CA ARG A 118 15.11 -29.97 16.36
C ARG A 118 15.69 -30.41 17.71
N ARG A 119 16.68 -31.31 17.75
CA ARG A 119 17.12 -31.98 18.99
C ARG A 119 18.13 -31.19 19.82
N ASP A 120 18.69 -30.10 19.29
CA ASP A 120 19.73 -29.33 19.98
C ASP A 120 19.19 -28.21 20.89
N VAL A 121 17.88 -27.93 20.83
CA VAL A 121 17.22 -27.10 21.84
C VAL A 121 17.05 -27.95 23.10
N SER A 122 18.04 -27.83 23.99
CA SER A 122 18.19 -28.53 25.26
C SER A 122 16.85 -28.90 25.91
N SER A 123 16.72 -30.19 26.20
CA SER A 123 15.60 -30.94 26.75
C SER A 123 15.09 -30.50 28.15
N SER A 124 15.33 -29.26 28.56
CA SER A 124 14.92 -28.72 29.86
C SER A 124 13.48 -28.15 29.92
N ASP A 125 12.79 -27.91 28.80
CA ASP A 125 11.37 -27.50 28.83
C ASP A 125 10.48 -28.57 28.17
N LYS A 126 10.37 -29.73 28.84
CA LYS A 126 9.36 -30.76 28.53
C LYS A 126 7.99 -30.26 28.99
N ARG A 127 7.37 -29.40 28.20
CA ARG A 127 5.90 -29.30 28.18
C ARG A 127 5.41 -30.16 27.02
N ASP A 128 4.78 -31.28 27.38
CA ASP A 128 4.17 -32.22 26.45
C ASP A 128 3.11 -31.50 25.60
N VAL A 129 3.50 -31.09 24.39
CA VAL A 129 2.55 -30.62 23.39
C VAL A 129 1.90 -31.87 22.81
N ASP A 130 0.68 -32.13 23.26
CA ASP A 130 -0.17 -33.24 22.84
C ASP A 130 -0.45 -33.15 21.32
N VAL A 131 0.19 -34.03 20.55
CA VAL A 131 0.12 -34.09 19.06
C VAL A 131 -1.25 -34.62 18.59
N SER A 132 -2.11 -35.05 19.52
CA SER A 132 -3.43 -35.64 19.26
C SER A 132 -4.47 -34.68 18.66
N SER A 133 -4.24 -33.36 18.63
CA SER A 133 -5.25 -32.37 18.22
C SER A 133 -5.20 -31.93 16.74
N LEU A 134 -4.39 -32.55 15.89
CA LEU A 134 -4.28 -32.20 14.45
C LEU A 134 -5.28 -32.92 13.54
N ASN A 135 -6.11 -33.84 14.05
CA ASN A 135 -7.20 -34.48 13.30
C ASN A 135 -8.47 -33.60 13.21
N ARG A 136 -8.31 -32.29 12.98
CA ARG A 136 -9.45 -31.41 12.77
C ARG A 136 -9.86 -31.48 11.30
N THR A 137 -10.80 -32.36 11.02
CA THR A 137 -11.53 -32.47 9.75
C THR A 137 -12.23 -31.14 9.44
N SER A 138 -11.59 -30.29 8.64
CA SER A 138 -12.24 -29.16 8.00
C SER A 138 -12.87 -29.69 6.71
N GLU A 139 -14.18 -29.92 6.74
CA GLU A 139 -14.99 -30.13 5.53
C GLU A 139 -15.03 -28.78 4.78
N GLU A 140 -14.09 -28.55 3.87
CA GLU A 140 -14.18 -27.43 2.94
C GLU A 140 -13.72 -27.87 1.55
N PHE A 141 -14.31 -27.23 0.54
CA PHE A 141 -14.40 -27.65 -0.87
C PHE A 141 -13.09 -28.23 -1.46
N PRO A 142 -13.16 -29.34 -2.22
CA PRO A 142 -11.98 -29.98 -2.79
C PRO A 142 -11.46 -29.15 -3.98
N THR A 143 -10.49 -28.28 -3.71
CA THR A 143 -9.50 -27.91 -4.72
C THR A 143 -8.40 -28.98 -4.71
N SER A 144 -8.03 -29.50 -5.89
CA SER A 144 -7.16 -30.69 -6.09
C SER A 144 -5.87 -30.71 -5.24
N LEU A 145 -5.32 -29.54 -4.92
CA LEU A 145 -4.06 -29.41 -4.17
C LEU A 145 -4.20 -29.56 -2.64
N THR A 146 -5.39 -29.38 -2.07
CA THR A 146 -5.62 -29.53 -0.62
C THR A 146 -5.69 -30.98 -0.13
N GLN A 147 -5.63 -31.95 -1.05
CA GLN A 147 -5.65 -33.38 -0.73
C GLN A 147 -4.26 -34.02 -0.68
N ALA A 148 -3.19 -33.23 -0.60
CA ALA A 148 -1.84 -33.76 -0.46
C ALA A 148 -1.73 -34.63 0.80
N PHE A 149 -1.30 -35.89 0.63
CA PHE A 149 -0.96 -36.75 1.76
C PHE A 149 0.48 -36.48 2.17
N ILE A 150 0.67 -35.92 3.37
CA ILE A 150 1.98 -35.52 3.89
C ILE A 150 2.24 -36.29 5.19
N GLN A 151 3.28 -37.12 5.19
CA GLN A 151 3.65 -37.91 6.37
C GLN A 151 5.15 -37.79 6.67
N PRO A 152 5.54 -37.44 7.91
CA PRO A 152 6.95 -37.43 8.28
C PRO A 152 7.47 -38.87 8.43
N VAL A 153 8.65 -39.14 7.85
CA VAL A 153 9.36 -40.41 7.97
C VAL A 153 10.46 -40.27 9.02
N PHE A 154 10.42 -41.15 10.03
CA PHE A 154 11.37 -41.15 11.14
C PHE A 154 12.50 -42.15 10.91
N ASP A 155 13.74 -41.76 11.21
CA ASP A 155 14.87 -42.67 11.30
C ASP A 155 14.80 -43.53 12.58
N GLU A 156 15.72 -44.50 12.71
CA GLU A 156 15.85 -45.35 13.90
C GLU A 156 16.08 -44.53 15.19
N SER A 157 16.65 -43.34 15.05
CA SER A 157 16.89 -42.40 16.15
C SER A 157 15.66 -41.56 16.49
N SER A 158 14.50 -41.76 15.86
CA SER A 158 13.29 -40.91 15.99
C SER A 158 13.48 -39.45 15.56
N ASN A 159 14.44 -39.15 14.69
CA ASN A 159 14.54 -37.89 13.96
C ASN A 159 13.77 -38.00 12.65
N ILE A 160 13.29 -36.87 12.13
CA ILE A 160 12.68 -36.85 10.79
C ILE A 160 13.80 -36.89 9.75
N SER A 161 13.85 -37.97 8.97
CA SER A 161 14.82 -38.14 7.88
C SER A 161 14.27 -37.66 6.54
N ALA A 162 12.96 -37.80 6.33
CA ALA A 162 12.28 -37.43 5.08
C ALA A 162 10.81 -37.08 5.34
N VAL A 163 10.16 -36.50 4.35
CA VAL A 163 8.70 -36.31 4.32
C VAL A 163 8.18 -37.02 3.08
N GLU A 164 7.31 -38.01 3.28
CA GLU A 164 6.60 -38.65 2.18
C GLU A 164 5.42 -37.78 1.76
N LEU A 165 5.34 -37.53 0.46
CA LEU A 165 4.37 -36.67 -0.18
C LEU A 165 3.71 -37.43 -1.32
N ALA A 166 2.38 -37.54 -1.31
CA ALA A 166 1.60 -37.94 -2.48
C ALA A 166 0.64 -36.81 -2.86
N ILE A 167 0.80 -36.30 -4.08
CA ILE A 167 -0.08 -35.30 -4.68
C ILE A 167 -0.74 -35.97 -5.89
N PRO A 168 -2.08 -36.02 -5.98
CA PRO A 168 -2.78 -36.71 -7.08
C PRO A 168 -2.33 -36.29 -8.48
N ASP A 169 -1.96 -35.01 -8.63
CA ASP A 169 -1.54 -34.41 -9.91
C ASP A 169 -0.04 -34.61 -10.23
N ILE A 170 0.76 -35.16 -9.29
CA ILE A 170 2.22 -35.35 -9.46
C ILE A 170 2.53 -36.86 -9.46
N ASN A 171 3.20 -37.33 -10.52
CA ASN A 171 3.61 -38.74 -10.68
C ASN A 171 2.46 -39.75 -10.47
N ASP A 172 1.25 -39.45 -10.97
CA ASP A 172 0.06 -40.30 -10.84
C ASP A 172 -0.30 -40.64 -9.38
N GLY A 173 0.01 -39.75 -8.43
CA GLY A 173 -0.21 -39.97 -7.00
C GLY A 173 0.80 -40.92 -6.35
N GLN A 174 1.93 -41.20 -7.00
CA GLN A 174 3.02 -41.97 -6.40
C GLN A 174 3.62 -41.22 -5.21
N MET A 175 3.90 -41.96 -4.14
CA MET A 175 4.59 -41.44 -2.96
C MET A 175 6.01 -41.01 -3.34
N VAL A 176 6.31 -39.72 -3.20
CA VAL A 176 7.63 -39.12 -3.37
C VAL A 176 8.21 -38.83 -1.99
N SER A 177 9.42 -39.33 -1.71
CA SER A 177 10.11 -39.06 -0.46
C SER A 177 10.97 -37.81 -0.60
N LEU A 178 10.59 -36.73 0.10
CA LEU A 178 11.34 -35.47 0.14
C LEU A 178 12.44 -35.55 1.20
N SER A 179 13.68 -35.36 0.77
CA SER A 179 14.84 -35.38 1.66
C SER A 179 14.80 -34.26 2.72
N ALA A 180 15.57 -34.43 3.79
CA ALA A 180 15.75 -33.38 4.79
C ALA A 180 16.33 -32.08 4.21
N GLN A 181 17.14 -32.16 3.13
CA GLN A 181 17.66 -30.99 2.44
C GLN A 181 16.56 -30.31 1.62
N CYS A 182 15.78 -31.07 0.84
CA CYS A 182 14.66 -30.55 0.06
C CYS A 182 13.67 -29.78 0.93
N THR A 183 13.23 -30.35 2.05
CA THR A 183 12.26 -29.69 2.96
C THR A 183 12.76 -28.38 3.55
N ARG A 184 14.09 -28.19 3.67
CA ARG A 184 14.71 -26.92 4.06
C ARG A 184 14.75 -25.90 2.93
N VAL A 185 15.01 -26.35 1.70
CA VAL A 185 14.92 -25.50 0.51
C VAL A 185 13.49 -25.00 0.28
N VAL A 186 12.49 -25.85 0.57
CA VAL A 186 11.06 -25.48 0.50
C VAL A 186 10.71 -24.31 1.43
N LEU A 187 11.46 -24.07 2.52
CA LEU A 187 11.27 -22.90 3.39
C LEU A 187 11.37 -21.57 2.62
N TYR A 188 12.26 -21.47 1.62
CA TYR A 188 12.35 -20.29 0.78
C TYR A 188 11.07 -20.07 -0.03
N ALA A 189 10.54 -21.15 -0.64
CA ALA A 189 9.30 -21.08 -1.40
C ALA A 189 8.11 -20.68 -0.51
N ASP A 190 8.00 -21.25 0.69
CA ASP A 190 6.99 -20.89 1.69
C ASP A 190 7.01 -19.38 2.00
N GLN A 191 8.19 -18.82 2.25
CA GLN A 191 8.35 -17.39 2.54
C GLN A 191 7.94 -16.50 1.36
N VAL A 192 8.35 -16.85 0.14
CA VAL A 192 7.99 -16.12 -1.08
C VAL A 192 6.47 -16.16 -1.34
N LEU A 193 5.83 -17.31 -1.11
CA LEU A 193 4.39 -17.50 -1.31
C LEU A 193 3.56 -16.77 -0.24
N ILE A 194 3.98 -16.79 1.03
CA ILE A 194 3.35 -16.00 2.10
C ILE A 194 3.40 -14.51 1.77
N ASN A 195 4.55 -14.01 1.30
CA ASN A 195 4.69 -12.61 0.91
C ASN A 195 3.84 -12.26 -0.32
N SER A 196 3.73 -13.16 -1.28
CA SER A 196 2.86 -13.01 -2.46
C SER A 196 1.39 -12.91 -2.07
N LYS A 197 0.95 -13.73 -1.10
CA LYS A 197 -0.41 -13.65 -0.54
C LYS A 197 -0.74 -12.28 0.06
N ARG A 198 0.20 -11.72 0.83
CA ARG A 198 0.05 -10.40 1.48
C ARG A 198 0.00 -9.26 0.46
N GLU A 199 0.77 -9.37 -0.61
CA GLU A 199 0.72 -8.44 -1.73
C GLU A 199 -0.65 -8.42 -2.41
N VAL A 200 -1.23 -9.59 -2.70
CA VAL A 200 -2.56 -9.66 -3.33
C VAL A 200 -3.62 -9.00 -2.46
N PHE A 201 -3.56 -9.15 -1.14
CA PHE A 201 -4.45 -8.42 -0.22
C PHE A 201 -4.31 -6.90 -0.33
N ALA A 202 -3.09 -6.40 -0.41
CA ALA A 202 -2.87 -4.97 -0.62
C ALA A 202 -3.45 -4.51 -1.96
N LEU A 203 -3.26 -5.27 -3.05
CA LEU A 203 -3.82 -4.94 -4.36
C LEU A 203 -5.36 -4.92 -4.36
N ILE A 204 -6.01 -5.86 -3.69
CA ILE A 204 -7.47 -5.83 -3.47
C ILE A 204 -7.87 -4.56 -2.72
N GLY A 205 -7.15 -4.21 -1.66
CA GLY A 205 -7.35 -2.97 -0.91
C GLY A 205 -7.22 -1.71 -1.78
N SER A 206 -6.29 -1.72 -2.74
CA SER A 206 -6.07 -0.61 -3.68
C SER A 206 -7.28 -0.35 -4.59
N GLU A 207 -8.00 -1.39 -5.00
CA GLU A 207 -9.18 -1.25 -5.85
C GLU A 207 -10.36 -0.65 -5.10
N PHE A 208 -10.58 -1.09 -3.85
CA PHE A 208 -11.58 -0.46 -2.98
C PHE A 208 -11.24 1.00 -2.67
N TRP A 209 -9.95 1.31 -2.50
CA TRP A 209 -9.49 2.70 -2.33
C TRP A 209 -9.73 3.54 -3.60
N LEU A 210 -9.44 3.00 -4.78
CA LEU A 210 -9.71 3.63 -6.07
C LEU A 210 -11.20 3.89 -6.28
N LEU A 211 -12.07 2.93 -5.96
CA LEU A 211 -13.52 3.12 -6.01
C LEU A 211 -13.99 4.21 -5.03
N SER A 212 -13.45 4.21 -3.82
CA SER A 212 -13.79 5.18 -2.77
C SER A 212 -13.39 6.60 -3.19
N THR A 213 -12.14 6.78 -3.62
CA THR A 213 -11.63 8.09 -4.07
C THR A 213 -12.36 8.59 -5.31
N SER A 214 -12.69 7.70 -6.26
CA SER A 214 -13.47 8.02 -7.46
C SER A 214 -14.90 8.45 -7.12
N THR A 215 -15.54 7.77 -6.16
CA THR A 215 -16.89 8.13 -5.69
C THR A 215 -16.87 9.50 -4.99
N ILE A 216 -15.91 9.73 -4.10
CA ILE A 216 -15.71 11.04 -3.43
C ILE A 216 -15.43 12.14 -4.46
N ALA A 217 -14.65 11.84 -5.51
CA ALA A 217 -14.38 12.78 -6.60
C ALA A 217 -15.66 13.26 -7.28
N LEU A 218 -16.59 12.34 -7.58
CA LEU A 218 -17.86 12.66 -8.21
C LEU A 218 -18.82 13.39 -7.25
N MET A 219 -18.89 12.96 -5.98
CA MET A 219 -19.78 13.57 -4.98
C MET A 219 -19.44 15.05 -4.76
N TYR A 220 -18.15 15.37 -4.71
CA TYR A 220 -17.67 16.73 -4.42
C TYR A 220 -17.20 17.50 -5.67
N GLY A 221 -17.33 16.94 -6.87
CA GLY A 221 -16.74 17.54 -8.08
C GLY A 221 -15.24 17.81 -7.94
N SER A 222 -14.53 16.94 -7.22
CA SER A 222 -13.16 17.18 -6.77
C SER A 222 -12.12 16.73 -7.79
N ILE A 223 -11.50 17.71 -8.45
CA ILE A 223 -10.43 17.48 -9.44
C ILE A 223 -9.21 16.76 -8.80
N ALA A 224 -8.93 17.00 -7.51
CA ALA A 224 -7.76 16.41 -6.83
C ALA A 224 -7.89 14.88 -6.75
N HIS A 225 -9.08 14.41 -6.37
CA HIS A 225 -9.38 12.99 -6.26
C HIS A 225 -9.39 12.31 -7.63
N LEU A 226 -9.82 13.00 -8.70
CA LEU A 226 -9.71 12.48 -10.07
C LEU A 226 -8.24 12.28 -10.49
N TYR A 227 -7.37 13.23 -10.20
CA TYR A 227 -5.94 13.08 -10.46
C TYR A 227 -5.28 12.02 -9.60
N ALA A 228 -5.69 11.87 -8.33
CA ALA A 228 -5.21 10.81 -7.46
C ALA A 228 -5.60 9.43 -7.99
N ALA A 229 -6.86 9.27 -8.42
CA ALA A 229 -7.33 8.03 -9.05
C ALA A 229 -6.56 7.70 -10.33
N LEU A 230 -6.28 8.72 -11.17
CA LEU A 230 -5.45 8.54 -12.37
C LEU A 230 -4.01 8.12 -12.02
N ALA A 231 -3.39 8.77 -11.02
CA ALA A 231 -2.04 8.41 -10.57
C ALA A 231 -1.97 6.97 -10.04
N PHE A 232 -2.97 6.54 -9.27
CA PHE A 232 -3.06 5.15 -8.82
C PHE A 232 -3.21 4.18 -9.99
N ARG A 233 -3.97 4.49 -11.03
CA ARG A 233 -4.05 3.63 -12.23
C ARG A 233 -2.71 3.49 -12.94
N VAL A 234 -1.89 4.53 -12.98
CA VAL A 234 -0.51 4.44 -13.50
C VAL A 234 0.33 3.50 -12.63
N LEU A 235 0.24 3.62 -11.31
CA LEU A 235 0.93 2.72 -10.37
C LEU A 235 0.46 1.27 -10.53
N SER A 236 -0.85 1.02 -10.67
CA SER A 236 -1.41 -0.32 -10.88
C SER A 236 -0.89 -0.97 -12.16
N VAL A 237 -0.81 -0.23 -13.28
CA VAL A 237 -0.22 -0.74 -14.53
C VAL A 237 1.26 -1.09 -14.35
N GLY A 238 2.02 -0.19 -13.72
CA GLY A 238 3.45 -0.43 -13.44
C GLY A 238 3.66 -1.66 -12.58
N TRP A 239 2.86 -1.83 -11.52
CA TRP A 239 2.92 -3.00 -10.65
C TRP A 239 2.53 -4.28 -11.37
N SER A 240 1.44 -4.27 -12.14
CA SER A 240 0.98 -5.45 -12.89
C SER A 240 2.05 -5.95 -13.86
N ALA A 241 2.72 -5.04 -14.57
CA ALA A 241 3.82 -5.38 -15.47
C ALA A 241 5.02 -5.98 -14.72
N TYR A 242 5.42 -5.35 -13.61
CA TYR A 242 6.50 -5.85 -12.76
C TYR A 242 6.17 -7.23 -12.15
N SER A 243 4.91 -7.48 -11.79
CA SER A 243 4.48 -8.74 -11.21
C SER A 243 4.68 -9.94 -12.15
N ILE A 244 4.45 -9.76 -13.46
CA ILE A 244 4.67 -10.80 -14.47
C ILE A 244 6.16 -11.15 -14.57
N TRP A 245 7.02 -10.12 -14.67
CA TRP A 245 8.47 -10.32 -14.70
C TRP A 245 8.95 -11.05 -13.45
N ARG A 246 8.48 -10.64 -12.28
CA ARG A 246 8.84 -11.26 -11.00
C ARG A 246 8.34 -12.71 -10.90
N THR A 247 7.16 -13.04 -11.40
CA THR A 247 6.68 -14.44 -11.41
C THR A 247 7.59 -15.33 -12.25
N HIS A 248 8.10 -14.85 -13.38
CA HIS A 248 9.09 -15.59 -14.18
C HIS A 248 10.43 -15.76 -13.46
N ASP A 249 10.88 -14.74 -12.74
CA ASP A 249 12.10 -14.83 -11.92
C ASP A 249 11.93 -15.84 -10.77
N ILE A 250 10.79 -15.84 -10.09
CA ILE A 250 10.45 -16.83 -9.06
C ILE A 250 10.40 -18.25 -9.63
N ASP A 251 9.79 -18.44 -10.80
CA ASP A 251 9.72 -19.73 -11.50
C ASP A 251 11.11 -20.30 -11.76
N ARG A 252 12.04 -19.49 -12.28
CA ARG A 252 13.44 -19.91 -12.49
C ARG A 252 14.13 -20.31 -11.20
N ARG A 253 13.93 -19.53 -10.12
CA ARG A 253 14.52 -19.85 -8.81
C ARG A 253 13.93 -21.13 -8.24
N PHE A 254 12.63 -21.36 -8.39
CA PHE A 254 11.98 -22.60 -7.95
C PHE A 254 12.45 -23.79 -8.78
N ASP A 255 12.61 -23.64 -10.08
CA ASP A 255 13.15 -24.69 -10.95
C ASP A 255 14.58 -25.09 -10.53
N VAL A 256 15.47 -24.12 -10.32
CA VAL A 256 16.86 -24.40 -9.90
C VAL A 256 16.92 -25.01 -8.50
N LEU A 257 16.12 -24.51 -7.55
CA LEU A 257 16.17 -24.93 -6.15
C LEU A 257 15.45 -26.27 -5.90
N LEU A 258 14.29 -26.47 -6.51
CA LEU A 258 13.38 -27.58 -6.22
C LEU A 258 13.44 -28.64 -7.33
N THR A 259 13.09 -28.28 -8.56
CA THR A 259 12.92 -29.24 -9.66
C THR A 259 14.24 -29.85 -10.12
N SER A 260 15.21 -29.02 -10.46
CA SER A 260 16.55 -29.40 -10.88
C SER A 260 17.52 -29.53 -9.70
N GLY A 261 17.11 -29.08 -8.51
CA GLY A 261 17.93 -28.99 -7.30
C GLY A 261 17.68 -30.10 -6.29
N ALA A 262 17.52 -29.71 -5.02
CA ALA A 262 17.54 -30.64 -3.88
C ALA A 262 16.34 -31.60 -3.81
N CYS A 263 15.22 -31.27 -4.46
CA CYS A 263 14.01 -32.08 -4.42
C CYS A 263 13.91 -33.05 -5.60
N GLY A 264 14.46 -32.71 -6.77
CA GLY A 264 14.37 -33.53 -7.98
C GLY A 264 12.95 -33.72 -8.51
N VAL A 265 11.99 -32.92 -8.03
CA VAL A 265 10.57 -32.99 -8.36
C VAL A 265 10.00 -31.58 -8.43
N ASP A 266 9.16 -31.33 -9.43
CA ASP A 266 8.42 -30.09 -9.54
C ASP A 266 7.26 -30.11 -8.53
N LEU A 267 7.35 -29.31 -7.47
CA LEU A 267 6.31 -29.18 -6.45
C LEU A 267 5.15 -28.27 -6.90
N PHE A 268 5.30 -27.54 -8.01
CA PHE A 268 4.39 -26.48 -8.45
C PHE A 268 3.96 -26.57 -9.93
N PRO A 269 3.71 -27.75 -10.52
CA PRO A 269 3.49 -27.89 -11.96
C PRO A 269 2.25 -27.14 -12.46
N GLY A 270 1.25 -26.95 -11.59
CA GLY A 270 -0.01 -26.26 -11.86
C GLY A 270 -0.09 -24.83 -11.35
N TYR A 271 0.96 -24.27 -10.76
CA TYR A 271 0.88 -22.95 -10.12
C TYR A 271 1.33 -21.81 -11.05
N VAL A 272 2.52 -21.91 -11.66
CA VAL A 272 3.14 -20.78 -12.38
C VAL A 272 2.38 -20.42 -13.65
N LYS A 273 2.04 -21.42 -14.49
CA LYS A 273 1.37 -21.17 -15.78
C LYS A 273 0.00 -20.49 -15.59
N PRO A 274 -0.91 -20.97 -14.73
CA PRO A 274 -2.17 -20.27 -14.47
C PRO A 274 -1.96 -18.88 -13.85
N ARG A 275 -1.00 -18.73 -12.93
CA ARG A 275 -0.69 -17.43 -12.32
C ARG A 275 -0.30 -16.38 -13.36
N ILE A 276 0.62 -16.70 -14.26
CA ILE A 276 1.06 -15.78 -15.33
C ILE A 276 -0.11 -15.45 -16.28
N ALA A 277 -0.95 -16.43 -16.61
CA ALA A 277 -2.12 -16.19 -17.44
C ALA A 277 -3.08 -15.19 -16.80
N ILE A 278 -3.37 -15.34 -15.50
CA ILE A 278 -4.25 -14.42 -14.76
C ILE A 278 -3.59 -13.04 -14.60
N GLN A 279 -2.29 -12.96 -14.31
CA GLN A 279 -1.55 -11.68 -14.25
C GLN A 279 -1.52 -10.96 -15.60
N SER A 280 -1.49 -11.69 -16.71
CA SER A 280 -1.56 -11.10 -18.05
C SER A 280 -2.94 -10.46 -18.32
N VAL A 281 -4.01 -11.10 -17.85
CA VAL A 281 -5.36 -10.53 -17.87
C VAL A 281 -5.44 -9.29 -16.99
N ASP A 282 -4.85 -9.34 -15.79
CA ASP A 282 -4.75 -8.21 -14.86
C ASP A 282 -4.08 -6.98 -15.48
N LEU A 283 -2.92 -7.17 -16.11
CA LEU A 283 -2.21 -6.11 -16.83
C LEU A 283 -3.07 -5.54 -17.97
N SER A 284 -3.71 -6.41 -18.75
CA SER A 284 -4.55 -5.99 -19.88
C SER A 284 -5.74 -5.14 -19.42
N LEU A 285 -6.39 -5.54 -18.32
CA LEU A 285 -7.48 -4.80 -17.70
C LEU A 285 -7.00 -3.45 -17.16
N ASN A 286 -5.85 -3.41 -16.48
CA ASN A 286 -5.27 -2.17 -15.95
C ASN A 286 -4.87 -1.18 -17.05
N VAL A 287 -4.28 -1.65 -18.16
CA VAL A 287 -3.93 -0.80 -19.31
C VAL A 287 -5.18 -0.22 -19.97
N LEU A 288 -6.19 -1.06 -20.25
CA LEU A 288 -7.45 -0.59 -20.79
C LEU A 288 -8.12 0.41 -19.86
N ALA A 289 -8.09 0.13 -18.56
CA ALA A 289 -8.66 0.99 -17.55
C ALA A 289 -7.96 2.33 -17.45
N LEU A 290 -6.63 2.37 -17.55
CA LEU A 290 -5.85 3.60 -17.57
C LEU A 290 -6.24 4.48 -18.77
N ILE A 291 -6.38 3.89 -19.97
CA ILE A 291 -6.75 4.64 -21.19
C ILE A 291 -8.16 5.25 -21.05
N LEU A 292 -9.14 4.44 -20.64
CA LEU A 292 -10.52 4.88 -20.45
C LEU A 292 -10.63 5.91 -19.32
N MET A 293 -9.96 5.67 -18.19
CA MET A 293 -9.91 6.58 -17.05
C MET A 293 -9.26 7.91 -17.43
N ALA A 294 -8.14 7.90 -18.18
CA ALA A 294 -7.49 9.12 -18.65
C ALA A 294 -8.40 9.94 -19.57
N TYR A 295 -9.14 9.28 -20.46
CA TYR A 295 -10.12 9.94 -21.33
C TYR A 295 -11.27 10.57 -20.52
N LEU A 296 -11.93 9.79 -19.66
CA LEU A 296 -13.06 10.27 -18.86
C LEU A 296 -12.65 11.33 -17.85
N CYS A 297 -11.49 11.16 -17.21
CA CYS A 297 -10.90 12.16 -16.31
C CYS A 297 -10.62 13.46 -17.08
N SER A 298 -10.00 13.41 -18.26
CA SER A 298 -9.75 14.61 -19.07
C SER A 298 -11.04 15.36 -19.43
N ARG A 299 -12.12 14.62 -19.76
CA ARG A 299 -13.44 15.21 -20.03
C ARG A 299 -14.04 15.84 -18.77
N LEU A 300 -14.05 15.12 -17.64
CA LEU A 300 -14.59 15.61 -16.37
C LEU A 300 -13.84 16.83 -15.86
N VAL A 301 -12.51 16.81 -15.92
CA VAL A 301 -11.66 17.94 -15.52
C VAL A 301 -12.00 19.15 -16.37
N ARG A 302 -12.11 19.03 -17.70
CA ARG A 302 -12.52 20.15 -18.57
C ARG A 302 -13.87 20.73 -18.16
N THR A 303 -14.87 19.89 -17.89
CA THR A 303 -16.20 20.34 -17.44
C THR A 303 -16.10 21.05 -16.10
N TYR A 304 -15.44 20.46 -15.10
CA TYR A 304 -15.30 21.04 -13.76
C TYR A 304 -14.51 22.35 -13.78
N THR A 305 -13.43 22.43 -14.56
CA THR A 305 -12.67 23.69 -14.72
C THR A 305 -13.51 24.77 -15.39
N THR A 306 -14.31 24.41 -16.40
CA THR A 306 -15.15 25.38 -17.11
C THR A 306 -16.22 25.95 -16.18
N VAL A 307 -16.89 25.09 -15.41
CA VAL A 307 -17.90 25.51 -14.42
C VAL A 307 -17.27 26.38 -13.32
N MET A 308 -16.12 25.96 -12.79
CA MET A 308 -15.42 26.69 -11.73
C MET A 308 -14.93 28.08 -12.19
N PHE A 309 -14.45 28.20 -13.43
CA PHE A 309 -13.87 29.45 -13.93
C PHE A 309 -14.88 30.39 -14.58
N ARG A 310 -15.96 29.89 -15.19
CA ARG A 310 -17.01 30.75 -15.78
C ARG A 310 -17.69 31.64 -14.74
N CYS A 311 -17.79 31.20 -13.49
CA CYS A 311 -18.48 31.96 -12.45
C CYS A 311 -17.70 33.18 -11.93
N ILE A 312 -16.36 33.19 -12.04
CA ILE A 312 -15.53 34.18 -11.33
C ILE A 312 -14.52 34.90 -12.25
N GLY A 313 -14.18 34.33 -13.43
CA GLY A 313 -13.19 34.92 -14.34
C GLY A 313 -11.84 35.23 -13.68
N PRO A 314 -11.17 34.27 -13.02
CA PRO A 314 -9.99 34.58 -12.23
C PRO A 314 -8.80 35.02 -13.07
N PRO A 315 -7.93 35.86 -12.51
CA PRO A 315 -6.67 36.22 -13.16
C PRO A 315 -5.71 35.01 -13.23
N ASP A 316 -4.89 34.95 -14.28
CA ASP A 316 -4.02 33.80 -14.61
C ASP A 316 -3.10 33.36 -13.46
N HIS A 317 -2.65 34.30 -12.62
CA HIS A 317 -1.79 34.00 -11.49
C HIS A 317 -2.51 33.16 -10.41
N VAL A 318 -3.81 33.37 -10.19
CA VAL A 318 -4.60 32.57 -9.24
C VAL A 318 -4.82 31.16 -9.76
N VAL A 319 -5.03 31.00 -11.07
CA VAL A 319 -5.15 29.68 -11.72
C VAL A 319 -3.87 28.86 -11.52
N ARG A 320 -2.70 29.49 -11.64
CA ARG A 320 -1.41 28.82 -11.38
C ARG A 320 -1.28 28.36 -9.93
N ILE A 321 -1.66 29.20 -8.96
CA ILE A 321 -1.62 28.85 -7.53
C ILE A 321 -2.58 27.69 -7.25
N HIS A 322 -3.78 27.72 -7.83
CA HIS A 322 -4.77 26.67 -7.68
C HIS A 322 -4.24 25.31 -8.14
N ARG A 323 -3.45 25.26 -9.24
CA ARG A 323 -2.81 24.00 -9.70
C ARG A 323 -1.84 23.40 -8.68
N TYR A 324 -1.10 24.22 -7.93
CA TYR A 324 -0.23 23.72 -6.85
C TYR A 324 -1.02 23.18 -5.66
N VAL A 325 -2.10 23.87 -5.28
CA VAL A 325 -3.02 23.40 -4.22
C VAL A 325 -3.64 22.06 -4.59
N LEU A 326 -4.04 21.94 -5.86
CA LEU A 326 -4.57 20.72 -6.42
C LEU A 326 -3.55 19.58 -6.39
N GLY A 327 -2.31 19.85 -6.81
CA GLY A 327 -1.19 18.91 -6.73
C GLY A 327 -0.93 18.44 -5.30
N LEU A 328 -0.94 19.35 -4.32
CA LEU A 328 -0.83 19.00 -2.91
C LEU A 328 -1.93 18.03 -2.47
N PHE A 329 -3.19 18.31 -2.81
CA PHE A 329 -4.30 17.44 -2.43
C PHE A 329 -4.23 16.09 -3.12
N THR A 330 -3.79 16.04 -4.38
CA THR A 330 -3.50 14.78 -5.07
C THR A 330 -2.43 13.97 -4.33
N CYS A 331 -1.30 14.59 -3.98
CA CYS A 331 -0.24 13.93 -3.21
C CYS A 331 -0.75 13.45 -1.85
N LEU A 332 -1.56 14.25 -1.15
CA LEU A 332 -2.13 13.84 0.14
C LEU A 332 -3.00 12.58 -0.02
N GLN A 333 -3.90 12.54 -1.00
CA GLN A 333 -4.76 11.37 -1.22
C GLN A 333 -3.96 10.12 -1.60
N VAL A 334 -2.93 10.26 -2.44
CA VAL A 334 -2.05 9.13 -2.80
C VAL A 334 -1.22 8.69 -1.60
N SER A 335 -0.72 9.63 -0.79
CA SER A 335 0.08 9.32 0.41
C SER A 335 -0.69 8.51 1.44
N VAL A 336 -1.99 8.77 1.63
CA VAL A 336 -2.79 8.05 2.64
C VAL A 336 -2.71 6.56 2.42
N TYR A 337 -3.03 6.12 1.20
CA TYR A 337 -3.03 4.70 0.88
C TYR A 337 -1.62 4.11 0.91
N LEU A 338 -0.63 4.76 0.27
CA LEU A 338 0.73 4.20 0.22
C LEU A 338 1.37 4.09 1.61
N LEU A 339 1.21 5.09 2.48
CA LEU A 339 1.74 5.07 3.84
C LEU A 339 1.02 4.03 4.72
N VAL A 340 -0.32 3.96 4.64
CA VAL A 340 -1.10 2.97 5.40
C VAL A 340 -0.77 1.56 4.95
N THR A 341 -0.69 1.31 3.64
CA THR A 341 -0.36 -0.01 3.09
C THR A 341 1.08 -0.41 3.44
N SER A 342 2.07 0.48 3.26
CA SER A 342 3.45 0.19 3.66
C SER A 342 3.56 -0.12 5.16
N ALA A 343 2.91 0.69 6.02
CA ALA A 343 2.86 0.44 7.45
C ALA A 343 2.16 -0.88 7.81
N ALA A 344 1.06 -1.22 7.13
CA ALA A 344 0.31 -2.45 7.37
C ALA A 344 1.13 -3.70 6.96
N LEU A 345 1.78 -3.68 5.80
CA LEU A 345 2.66 -4.75 5.34
C LEU A 345 3.83 -4.96 6.31
N TRP A 346 4.43 -3.87 6.80
CA TRP A 346 5.49 -3.94 7.80
C TRP A 346 5.00 -4.51 9.15
N LEU A 347 3.87 -4.02 9.65
CA LEU A 347 3.29 -4.51 10.91
C LEU A 347 2.91 -5.99 10.83
N ASP A 348 2.39 -6.42 9.69
CA ASP A 348 2.08 -7.83 9.44
C ASP A 348 3.36 -8.67 9.40
N GLN A 349 4.42 -8.20 8.73
CA GLN A 349 5.71 -8.88 8.71
C GLN A 349 6.36 -8.96 10.10
N LEU A 350 6.24 -7.92 10.92
CA LEU A 350 6.74 -7.92 12.30
C LEU A 350 5.99 -8.87 13.23
N ARG A 351 4.69 -9.10 13.01
CA ARG A 351 3.85 -9.94 13.88
C ARG A 351 3.82 -11.40 13.43
N ASN A 352 3.67 -11.62 12.13
CA ASN A 352 3.38 -12.92 11.55
C ASN A 352 4.56 -13.49 10.73
N GLY A 353 5.64 -12.72 10.52
CA GLY A 353 6.84 -13.17 9.82
C GLY A 353 7.90 -13.80 10.73
N ALA A 354 8.90 -14.46 10.13
CA ALA A 354 10.05 -15.06 10.85
C ALA A 354 10.82 -14.02 11.71
N ILE A 355 10.78 -12.76 11.26
CA ILE A 355 11.39 -11.60 11.92
C ILE A 355 10.90 -11.41 13.37
N ALA A 356 9.66 -11.79 13.68
CA ALA A 356 9.08 -11.61 15.00
C ALA A 356 9.94 -12.24 16.11
N SER A 357 10.64 -13.32 15.78
CA SER A 357 11.50 -14.06 16.71
C SER A 357 12.89 -13.42 16.94
N ILE A 358 13.35 -12.59 16.00
CA ILE A 358 14.72 -12.04 15.99
C ILE A 358 14.76 -10.62 16.56
N SER A 359 13.65 -9.89 16.47
CA SER A 359 13.60 -8.48 16.88
C SER A 359 13.49 -8.31 18.40
N SER A 360 14.56 -7.85 19.04
CA SER A 360 14.58 -7.51 20.48
C SER A 360 13.65 -6.34 20.87
N HIS A 361 13.28 -5.49 19.90
CA HIS A 361 12.54 -4.25 20.13
C HIS A 361 11.18 -4.20 19.43
N MET A 362 10.50 -5.36 19.27
CA MET A 362 9.20 -5.45 18.58
C MET A 362 8.16 -4.46 19.13
N SER A 363 8.05 -4.30 20.45
CA SER A 363 7.09 -3.38 21.08
C SER A 363 7.33 -1.91 20.70
N LEU A 364 8.59 -1.50 20.54
CA LEU A 364 8.93 -0.14 20.16
C LEU A 364 8.51 0.13 18.72
N TYR A 365 8.86 -0.76 17.78
CA TYR A 365 8.44 -0.63 16.38
C TYR A 365 6.93 -0.59 16.25
N LEU A 366 6.23 -1.52 16.90
CA LEU A 366 4.76 -1.58 16.89
C LEU A 366 4.13 -0.29 17.43
N SER A 367 4.66 0.25 18.53
CA SER A 367 4.16 1.50 19.11
C SER A 367 4.38 2.70 18.17
N ILE A 368 5.56 2.82 17.58
CA ILE A 368 5.89 3.91 16.66
C ILE A 368 4.95 3.89 15.44
N PHE A 369 4.76 2.73 14.81
CA PHE A 369 3.91 2.63 13.63
C PHE A 369 2.43 2.88 13.93
N ILE A 370 1.91 2.40 15.06
CA ILE A 370 0.53 2.72 15.49
C ILE A 370 0.37 4.22 15.73
N VAL A 371 1.33 4.86 16.41
CA VAL A 371 1.31 6.30 16.65
C VAL A 371 1.36 7.08 15.34
N THR A 372 2.21 6.67 14.39
CA THR A 372 2.28 7.27 13.04
C THR A 372 0.94 7.16 12.30
N LEU A 373 0.30 5.98 12.31
CA LEU A 373 -1.02 5.78 11.69
C LEU A 373 -2.11 6.68 12.31
N VAL A 374 -2.08 6.85 13.63
CA VAL A 374 -3.02 7.75 14.34
C VAL A 374 -2.74 9.22 14.00
N LEU A 375 -1.47 9.63 13.98
CA LEU A 375 -1.05 11.00 13.65
C LEU A 375 -1.25 11.37 12.19
N LEU A 376 -1.36 10.39 11.29
CA LEU A 376 -1.64 10.61 9.88
C LEU A 376 -2.99 11.30 9.66
N ILE A 377 -4.01 10.96 10.46
CA ILE A 377 -5.37 11.53 10.33
C ILE A 377 -5.36 13.05 10.64
N PRO A 378 -4.85 13.51 11.81
CA PRO A 378 -4.66 14.94 12.06
C PRO A 378 -3.77 15.61 11.01
N TRP A 379 -2.70 14.95 10.56
CA TRP A 379 -1.80 15.54 9.57
C TRP A 379 -2.50 15.87 8.24
N ILE A 380 -3.29 14.94 7.71
CA ILE A 380 -4.09 15.16 6.49
C ILE A 380 -5.09 16.30 6.71
N TRP A 381 -5.79 16.28 7.86
CA TRP A 381 -6.78 17.32 8.19
C TRP A 381 -6.14 18.71 8.29
N ILE A 382 -4.97 18.82 8.95
CA ILE A 382 -4.20 20.06 9.05
C ILE A 382 -3.73 20.51 7.66
N GLY A 383 -3.23 19.61 6.83
CA GLY A 383 -2.83 19.91 5.44
C GLY A 383 -3.97 20.52 4.63
N TRP A 384 -5.13 19.86 4.64
CA TRP A 384 -6.35 20.34 3.99
C TRP A 384 -6.82 21.70 4.52
N ARG A 385 -6.93 21.82 5.85
CA ARG A 385 -7.43 23.03 6.52
C ARG A 385 -6.48 24.22 6.39
N SER A 386 -5.17 23.97 6.41
CA SER A 386 -4.15 25.03 6.35
C SER A 386 -4.11 25.70 4.98
N VAL A 387 -4.18 24.92 3.90
CA VAL A 387 -4.10 25.45 2.54
C VAL A 387 -5.41 26.10 2.11
N ARG A 388 -6.57 25.50 2.41
CA ARG A 388 -7.88 26.07 2.03
C ARG A 388 -8.15 27.44 2.66
N PHE A 389 -7.62 27.69 3.86
CA PHE A 389 -7.86 28.93 4.60
C PHE A 389 -6.62 29.83 4.74
N GLU A 390 -5.54 29.51 4.03
CA GLU A 390 -4.24 30.19 4.11
C GLU A 390 -3.70 30.37 5.54
N HIS A 391 -3.92 29.37 6.41
CA HIS A 391 -3.54 29.48 7.81
C HIS A 391 -2.06 29.14 8.03
N ARG A 392 -1.19 30.17 7.99
CA ARG A 392 0.28 30.06 8.06
C ARG A 392 0.80 29.14 9.17
N ARG A 393 0.27 29.27 10.40
CA ARG A 393 0.71 28.45 11.54
C ARG A 393 0.40 26.97 11.35
N LEU A 394 -0.77 26.65 10.80
CA LEU A 394 -1.16 25.25 10.59
C LEU A 394 -0.34 24.64 9.45
N LEU A 395 0.03 25.43 8.44
CA LEU A 395 0.88 24.96 7.36
C LEU A 395 2.31 24.63 7.84
N TYR A 396 2.85 25.41 8.79
CA TYR A 396 4.13 25.08 9.42
C TYR A 396 4.05 23.78 10.23
N VAL A 397 2.95 23.56 10.96
CA VAL A 397 2.71 22.29 11.66
C VAL A 397 2.60 21.12 10.67
N PHE A 398 1.87 21.30 9.56
CA PHE A 398 1.76 20.31 8.49
C PHE A 398 3.13 19.93 7.89
N VAL A 399 3.93 20.93 7.50
CA VAL A 399 5.27 20.70 6.95
C VAL A 399 6.20 20.07 8.00
N GLY A 400 6.17 20.56 9.23
CA GLY A 400 6.99 20.03 10.32
C GLY A 400 6.68 18.57 10.65
N LEU A 401 5.39 18.20 10.71
CA LEU A 401 4.96 16.81 10.87
C LEU A 401 5.32 15.94 9.65
N GLY A 402 5.22 16.47 8.43
CA GLY A 402 5.65 15.76 7.22
C GLY A 402 7.14 15.44 7.24
N LEU A 403 7.98 16.42 7.61
CA LEU A 403 9.42 16.21 7.78
C LEU A 403 9.75 15.26 8.93
N LEU A 404 8.96 15.26 10.01
CA LEU A 404 9.11 14.31 11.11
C LEU A 404 8.80 12.88 10.65
N PHE A 405 7.73 12.68 9.86
CA PHE A 405 7.45 11.38 9.26
C PHE A 405 8.58 10.94 8.34
N GLU A 406 9.08 11.80 7.46
CA GLU A 406 10.23 11.50 6.59
C GLU A 406 11.48 11.11 7.39
N ALA A 407 11.81 11.85 8.45
CA ALA A 407 12.95 11.54 9.31
C ALA A 407 12.75 10.19 10.04
N GLY A 408 11.53 9.91 10.51
CA GLY A 408 11.18 8.64 11.16
C GLY A 408 11.32 7.45 10.20
N TRP A 409 10.80 7.57 8.98
CA TRP A 409 10.96 6.56 7.94
C TRP A 409 12.42 6.41 7.49
N SER A 410 13.15 7.52 7.35
CA SER A 410 14.57 7.47 6.99
C SER A 410 15.40 6.77 8.06
N GLY A 411 15.10 7.01 9.34
CA GLY A 411 15.73 6.30 10.45
C GLY A 411 15.48 4.79 10.46
N MET A 412 14.40 4.31 9.83
CA MET A 412 14.16 2.87 9.68
C MET A 412 15.19 2.20 8.77
N TYR A 413 15.82 2.91 7.83
CA TYR A 413 16.89 2.33 7.02
C TYR A 413 18.14 1.98 7.83
N GLU A 414 18.33 2.53 9.02
CA GLU A 414 19.38 2.08 9.94
C GLU A 414 19.05 0.74 10.60
N SER A 415 17.77 0.33 10.59
CA SER A 415 17.36 -0.95 11.14
C SER A 415 17.74 -2.08 10.19
N LEU A 416 18.54 -3.01 10.70
CA LEU A 416 18.96 -4.22 10.01
C LEU A 416 17.77 -5.05 9.49
N VAL A 417 16.73 -5.16 10.33
CA VAL A 417 15.50 -5.89 10.04
C VAL A 417 14.73 -5.27 8.87
N TRP A 418 14.69 -3.94 8.83
CA TRP A 418 14.04 -3.19 7.77
C TRP A 418 14.77 -3.36 6.44
N ARG A 419 16.10 -3.16 6.44
CA ARG A 419 16.95 -3.37 5.25
C ARG A 419 16.84 -4.78 4.69
N TRP A 420 16.81 -5.78 5.57
CA TRP A 420 16.65 -7.16 5.15
C TRP A 420 15.30 -7.38 4.46
N THR A 421 14.21 -6.95 5.10
CA THR A 421 12.85 -7.07 4.52
C THR A 421 12.72 -6.30 3.20
N TRP A 422 13.39 -5.16 3.11
CA TRP A 422 13.44 -4.36 1.90
C TRP A 422 14.06 -5.12 0.72
N ILE A 423 15.16 -5.83 0.94
CA ILE A 423 15.84 -6.61 -0.10
C ILE A 423 15.01 -7.84 -0.49
N GLU A 424 14.46 -8.54 0.50
CA GLU A 424 13.71 -9.78 0.27
C GLU A 424 12.31 -9.57 -0.31
N TRP A 425 11.68 -8.43 -0.05
CA TRP A 425 10.30 -8.19 -0.44
C TRP A 425 10.15 -6.95 -1.33
N PRO A 426 10.33 -7.09 -2.66
CA PRO A 426 10.31 -5.96 -3.59
C PRO A 426 9.01 -5.16 -3.61
N PHE A 427 7.85 -5.79 -3.38
CA PHE A 427 6.56 -5.08 -3.31
C PHE A 427 6.49 -4.12 -2.12
N PHE A 428 6.99 -4.58 -0.98
CA PHE A 428 7.06 -3.76 0.21
C PHE A 428 8.04 -2.60 0.00
N ALA A 429 9.23 -2.88 -0.54
CA ALA A 429 10.22 -1.86 -0.87
C ALA A 429 9.66 -0.80 -1.84
N SER A 430 9.05 -1.22 -2.95
CA SER A 430 8.50 -0.30 -3.94
C SER A 430 7.37 0.58 -3.36
N THR A 431 6.48 -0.01 -2.56
CA THR A 431 5.40 0.72 -1.89
C THR A 431 5.96 1.72 -0.88
N ALA A 432 7.00 1.34 -0.14
CA ALA A 432 7.67 2.22 0.81
C ALA A 432 8.39 3.38 0.11
N VAL A 433 9.15 3.13 -0.98
CA VAL A 433 9.76 4.20 -1.81
C VAL A 433 8.70 5.14 -2.34
N ALA A 434 7.63 4.60 -2.94
CA ALA A 434 6.55 5.41 -3.50
C ALA A 434 5.88 6.27 -2.42
N SER A 435 5.69 5.73 -1.22
CA SER A 435 5.14 6.47 -0.09
C SER A 435 6.03 7.65 0.33
N GLN A 436 7.36 7.44 0.41
CA GLN A 436 8.34 8.49 0.73
C GLN A 436 8.40 9.55 -0.39
N ALA A 437 8.47 9.14 -1.65
CA ALA A 437 8.50 10.06 -2.78
C ALA A 437 7.27 10.99 -2.80
N ILE A 438 6.07 10.45 -2.56
CA ILE A 438 4.83 11.23 -2.52
C ILE A 438 4.76 12.12 -1.26
N LEU A 439 5.28 11.66 -0.12
CA LEU A 439 5.33 12.44 1.11
C LEU A 439 6.31 13.63 0.97
N ILE A 440 7.51 13.42 0.41
CA ILE A 440 8.44 14.51 0.02
C ILE A 440 7.76 15.50 -0.93
N ALA A 441 7.09 15.01 -1.98
CA ALA A 441 6.37 15.86 -2.93
C ALA A 441 5.28 16.69 -2.22
N SER A 442 4.56 16.12 -1.25
CA SER A 442 3.56 16.83 -0.46
C SER A 442 4.16 17.95 0.39
N VAL A 443 5.35 17.73 0.99
CA VAL A 443 6.08 18.75 1.74
C VAL A 443 6.51 19.89 0.82
N VAL A 444 7.07 19.57 -0.35
CA VAL A 444 7.49 20.56 -1.36
C VAL A 444 6.30 21.39 -1.84
N PHE A 445 5.18 20.76 -2.21
CA PHE A 445 3.97 21.50 -2.59
C PHE A 445 3.41 22.34 -1.45
N GLY A 446 3.50 21.87 -0.19
CA GLY A 446 3.14 22.64 0.99
C GLY A 446 3.97 23.92 1.12
N ILE A 447 5.29 23.84 0.92
CA ILE A 447 6.20 24.99 0.92
C ILE A 447 5.87 25.94 -0.24
N ILE A 448 5.65 25.42 -1.46
CA ILE A 448 5.25 26.25 -2.61
C ILE A 448 3.93 26.97 -2.34
N CYS A 449 2.95 26.30 -1.74
CA CYS A 449 1.69 26.93 -1.32
C CYS A 449 1.96 28.06 -0.30
N ARG A 450 2.85 27.83 0.68
CA ARG A 450 3.22 28.84 1.69
C ARG A 450 3.78 30.12 1.07
N LEU A 451 4.63 29.98 0.05
CA LEU A 451 5.26 31.11 -0.65
C LEU A 451 4.26 31.91 -1.50
N ASN A 452 3.08 31.35 -1.77
CA ASN A 452 2.03 31.98 -2.56
C ASN A 452 0.85 32.50 -1.73
N PHE A 453 0.87 32.37 -0.41
CA PHE A 453 -0.17 32.90 0.48
C PHE A 453 -0.26 34.44 0.43
N GLY A 454 -1.47 34.97 0.53
CA GLY A 454 -1.76 36.41 0.45
C GLY A 454 -1.91 36.95 -0.97
N LYS A 455 -1.73 36.13 -2.01
CA LYS A 455 -1.89 36.53 -3.42
C LYS A 455 -3.33 36.38 -3.95
N GLY A 456 -4.34 36.51 -3.09
CA GLY A 456 -5.75 36.50 -3.49
C GLY A 456 -6.45 35.12 -3.54
N LEU A 457 -5.76 34.02 -3.26
CA LEU A 457 -6.35 32.67 -3.34
C LEU A 457 -7.48 32.48 -2.31
N LYS A 458 -7.30 32.94 -1.07
CA LYS A 458 -8.33 32.86 -0.02
C LYS A 458 -9.63 33.56 -0.43
N GLN A 459 -9.53 34.77 -0.97
CA GLN A 459 -10.69 35.54 -1.43
C GLN A 459 -11.42 34.81 -2.54
N TYR A 460 -10.67 34.25 -3.49
CA TYR A 460 -11.23 33.44 -4.57
C TYR A 460 -11.97 32.20 -4.06
N LEU A 461 -11.34 31.43 -3.16
CA LEU A 461 -11.97 30.23 -2.58
C LEU A 461 -13.18 30.56 -1.71
N GLN A 462 -13.16 31.68 -0.98
CA GLN A 462 -14.30 32.14 -0.19
C GLN A 462 -15.46 32.57 -1.09
N ALA A 463 -15.20 33.34 -2.14
CA ALA A 463 -16.22 33.73 -3.12
C ALA A 463 -16.84 32.50 -3.80
N ALA A 464 -16.00 31.54 -4.23
CA ALA A 464 -16.48 30.28 -4.81
C ALA A 464 -17.37 29.49 -3.84
N SER A 465 -16.96 29.38 -2.56
CA SER A 465 -17.76 28.66 -1.56
C SER A 465 -19.06 29.38 -1.16
N ALA A 466 -19.07 30.71 -1.23
CA ALA A 466 -20.27 31.50 -0.97
C ALA A 466 -21.28 31.34 -2.11
N LEU A 467 -20.81 31.39 -3.36
CA LEU A 467 -21.64 31.15 -4.54
C LEU A 467 -22.20 29.72 -4.58
N GLU A 468 -21.39 28.72 -4.22
CA GLU A 468 -21.85 27.31 -4.12
C GLU A 468 -22.93 27.13 -3.04
N LYS A 469 -22.84 27.85 -1.92
CA LYS A 469 -23.80 27.71 -0.81
C LYS A 469 -25.17 28.32 -1.14
N GLU A 470 -25.19 29.37 -1.94
CA GLU A 470 -26.42 30.10 -2.29
C GLU A 470 -27.14 29.49 -3.51
N ASP A 471 -26.67 28.35 -4.03
CA ASP A 471 -27.19 27.71 -5.26
C ASP A 471 -27.40 28.73 -6.40
N PHE A 472 -26.53 29.75 -6.48
CA PHE A 472 -26.54 30.70 -7.58
C PHE A 472 -26.17 29.93 -8.84
N GLU A 473 -27.17 29.43 -9.56
CA GLU A 473 -27.00 29.12 -10.98
C GLU A 473 -26.56 30.44 -11.62
N PRO A 474 -25.39 30.50 -12.27
CA PRO A 474 -24.99 31.71 -12.96
C PRO A 474 -26.06 31.97 -13.99
N GLU A 475 -26.97 32.90 -13.70
CA GLU A 475 -27.88 33.47 -14.68
C GLU A 475 -26.96 33.83 -15.83
N ILE A 476 -27.17 33.15 -16.95
CA ILE A 476 -26.52 33.50 -18.20
C ILE A 476 -26.99 34.94 -18.40
N PHE A 477 -26.15 35.89 -18.02
CA PHE A 477 -26.30 37.26 -18.44
C PHE A 477 -26.17 37.17 -19.95
N GLU A 478 -27.29 36.92 -20.63
CA GLU A 478 -27.40 37.07 -22.06
C GLU A 478 -26.92 38.48 -22.31
N SER A 479 -25.71 38.60 -22.82
CA SER A 479 -25.15 39.87 -23.21
C SER A 479 -25.98 40.32 -24.41
N SER A 480 -27.18 40.88 -24.17
CA SER A 480 -28.17 41.19 -25.19
C SER A 480 -27.74 42.36 -26.09
N ASN A 481 -26.46 42.72 -26.11
CA ASN A 481 -25.97 43.90 -26.79
C ASN A 481 -24.52 43.79 -27.29
N ARG A 482 -24.16 42.68 -27.95
CA ARG A 482 -22.98 42.67 -28.83
C ARG A 482 -23.29 42.10 -30.20
N ASN A 483 -23.53 43.04 -31.13
CA ASN A 483 -23.26 42.91 -32.57
C ASN A 483 -21.75 42.64 -32.80
N CYS A 484 -21.22 41.53 -32.29
CA CYS A 484 -19.91 41.04 -32.68
C CYS A 484 -20.11 40.19 -33.94
N ALA A 485 -19.75 40.78 -35.08
CA ALA A 485 -19.72 40.14 -36.38
C ALA A 485 -19.09 38.74 -36.28
N ALA A 486 -19.83 37.74 -36.78
CA ALA A 486 -19.46 36.35 -36.75
C ALA A 486 -18.13 36.10 -37.50
N PRO A 487 -17.11 35.52 -36.85
CA PRO A 487 -16.10 34.78 -37.58
C PRO A 487 -16.69 33.43 -38.00
N ASN A 488 -16.58 33.09 -39.29
CA ASN A 488 -17.04 31.83 -39.87
C ASN A 488 -16.58 30.63 -39.03
N GLN A 489 -17.54 29.98 -38.37
CA GLN A 489 -17.35 28.83 -37.50
C GLN A 489 -17.69 27.56 -38.30
N ASN A 490 -16.67 26.80 -38.69
CA ASN A 490 -16.83 25.51 -39.34
C ASN A 490 -17.23 24.44 -38.30
N ASP A 491 -18.53 24.18 -38.21
CA ASP A 491 -19.29 22.92 -38.06
C ASP A 491 -18.96 21.76 -37.08
N ASP A 492 -17.92 21.75 -36.24
CA ASP A 492 -17.68 20.56 -35.37
C ASP A 492 -18.15 20.65 -33.89
N ASP A 493 -18.67 21.79 -33.43
CA ASP A 493 -19.03 22.00 -32.00
C ASP A 493 -20.55 21.96 -31.69
N GLY A 494 -21.39 21.76 -32.71
CA GLY A 494 -22.87 21.86 -32.57
C GLY A 494 -23.50 20.88 -31.56
N TRP A 495 -22.89 19.71 -31.34
CA TRP A 495 -23.43 18.71 -30.43
C TRP A 495 -23.34 19.13 -28.95
N ALA A 496 -22.34 19.94 -28.58
CA ALA A 496 -22.14 20.39 -27.21
C ALA A 496 -23.20 21.43 -26.81
N ALA A 497 -23.52 22.35 -27.72
CA ALA A 497 -24.56 23.35 -27.51
C ALA A 497 -25.96 22.72 -27.45
N ASP A 498 -26.26 21.70 -28.26
CA ASP A 498 -27.56 21.02 -28.24
C ASP A 498 -27.78 20.19 -26.96
N ILE A 499 -26.72 19.60 -26.40
CA ILE A 499 -26.77 18.92 -25.09
C ILE A 499 -26.96 19.91 -23.95
N GLU A 500 -26.26 21.05 -23.97
CA GLU A 500 -26.42 22.09 -22.94
C GLU A 500 -27.87 22.63 -22.94
N LYS A 501 -28.46 22.78 -24.14
CA LYS A 501 -29.86 23.19 -24.31
C LYS A 501 -30.85 22.15 -23.78
N ARG A 502 -30.64 20.86 -24.05
CA ARG A 502 -31.51 19.78 -23.50
C ARG A 502 -31.42 19.67 -21.98
N ILE A 503 -30.21 19.77 -21.41
CA ILE A 503 -30.02 19.72 -19.96
C ILE A 503 -30.69 20.91 -19.27
N MET A 504 -30.57 22.12 -19.82
CA MET A 504 -31.30 23.28 -19.30
C MET A 504 -32.82 23.10 -19.39
N THR A 505 -33.31 22.50 -20.48
CA THR A 505 -34.76 22.29 -20.66
C THR A 505 -35.33 21.26 -19.68
N GLU A 506 -34.59 20.17 -19.40
CA GLU A 506 -34.95 19.20 -18.36
C GLU A 506 -34.84 19.78 -16.93
N ARG A 507 -33.87 20.67 -16.69
CA ARG A 507 -33.77 21.40 -15.42
C ARG A 507 -34.92 22.37 -15.22
N LEU A 508 -35.32 23.08 -16.27
CA LEU A 508 -36.44 24.01 -16.21
C LEU A 508 -37.75 23.26 -15.91
N SER A 509 -37.96 22.09 -16.53
CA SER A 509 -39.15 21.28 -16.27
C SER A 509 -39.16 20.70 -14.85
N GLN A 510 -38.01 20.25 -14.32
CA GLN A 510 -37.92 19.80 -12.92
C GLN A 510 -38.08 20.96 -11.92
N ALA A 511 -37.52 22.14 -12.18
CA ALA A 511 -37.66 23.30 -11.32
C ALA A 511 -39.09 23.84 -11.30
N LEU A 512 -39.79 23.82 -12.44
CA LEU A 512 -41.21 24.21 -12.55
C LEU A 512 -42.14 23.26 -11.80
N ASP A 513 -41.80 21.97 -11.69
CA ASP A 513 -42.61 20.98 -10.97
C ASP A 513 -42.45 21.09 -9.44
N PHE A 514 -41.28 21.51 -8.95
CA PHE A 514 -41.04 21.75 -7.51
C PHE A 514 -41.61 23.08 -7.01
N GLY A 515 -41.80 24.09 -7.88
CA GLY A 515 -42.30 25.42 -7.52
C GLY A 515 -43.81 25.49 -7.27
N ALA A 516 -44.60 24.53 -7.75
CA ALA A 516 -46.07 24.58 -7.68
C ALA A 516 -46.67 24.19 -6.31
N HIS A 517 -45.86 23.72 -5.35
CA HIS A 517 -46.36 23.17 -4.08
C HIS A 517 -45.72 23.72 -2.81
N GLN A 518 -45.00 24.86 -2.85
CA GLN A 518 -44.56 25.51 -1.61
C GLN A 518 -45.68 26.40 -1.03
N PRO A 519 -46.26 26.06 0.14
CA PRO A 519 -47.15 26.97 0.85
C PRO A 519 -46.37 28.20 1.32
N ALA A 520 -47.02 29.37 1.25
CA ALA A 520 -46.44 30.65 1.62
C ALA A 520 -45.82 30.60 3.05
N PRO A 521 -44.63 31.19 3.25
CA PRO A 521 -44.01 31.20 4.57
C PRO A 521 -44.89 31.96 5.58
N PRO A 522 -45.05 31.44 6.81
CA PRO A 522 -45.83 32.11 7.83
C PRO A 522 -45.19 33.47 8.21
N PRO A 523 -46.01 34.47 8.57
CA PRO A 523 -45.52 35.78 8.98
C PRO A 523 -44.59 35.67 10.19
N SER A 524 -43.50 36.43 10.16
CA SER A 524 -42.48 36.44 11.20
C SER A 524 -43.05 36.86 12.57
N PRO A 525 -42.70 36.16 13.66
CA PRO A 525 -43.18 36.53 14.99
C PRO A 525 -42.53 37.84 15.48
N PRO A 526 -43.25 38.65 16.28
CA PRO A 526 -42.75 39.93 16.77
C PRO A 526 -41.55 39.75 17.70
N SER A 527 -40.55 40.64 17.53
CA SER A 527 -39.30 40.65 18.28
C SER A 527 -39.53 41.02 19.74
N TRP A 528 -39.30 40.08 20.66
CA TRP A 528 -39.25 40.36 22.09
C TRP A 528 -37.81 40.73 22.49
N SER A 529 -37.66 41.91 23.07
CA SER A 529 -36.42 42.41 23.67
C SER A 529 -36.15 41.70 25.01
N ILE A 530 -35.03 40.98 25.08
CA ILE A 530 -34.58 40.29 26.31
C ILE A 530 -33.84 41.30 27.20
N PRO A 531 -34.18 41.42 28.51
CA PRO A 531 -33.44 42.28 29.44
C PRO A 531 -32.10 41.66 29.85
N ALA A 532 -31.10 42.53 30.02
CA ALA A 532 -29.73 42.19 30.40
C ALA A 532 -29.63 41.51 31.79
N VAL A 533 -28.84 40.44 31.86
CA VAL A 533 -28.49 39.71 33.09
C VAL A 533 -27.19 40.27 33.68
N PRO A 534 -27.11 40.58 34.99
CA PRO A 534 -25.88 41.05 35.64
C PRO A 534 -24.92 39.90 36.02
N PRO A 535 -23.63 40.19 36.26
CA PRO A 535 -22.59 39.17 36.43
C PRO A 535 -22.62 38.56 37.84
N LYS A 536 -22.47 37.24 37.92
CA LYS A 536 -22.41 36.48 39.18
C LYS A 536 -20.96 36.24 39.58
N ALA A 537 -20.64 36.63 40.81
CA ALA A 537 -19.34 36.52 41.46
C ALA A 537 -18.91 35.08 41.76
N ALA A 538 -17.60 34.90 41.84
CA ALA A 538 -16.89 33.67 42.19
C ALA A 538 -17.18 33.18 43.62
N ALA A 539 -17.31 31.87 43.79
CA ALA A 539 -17.23 31.21 45.08
C ALA A 539 -16.44 29.91 44.94
N ALA A 540 -15.36 29.83 45.72
CA ALA A 540 -14.56 28.63 45.94
C ALA A 540 -15.33 27.65 46.84
N ALA A 541 -15.23 26.36 46.55
CA ALA A 541 -15.51 25.30 47.52
C ALA A 541 -14.67 24.06 47.19
N ALA A 542 -13.80 23.72 48.13
CA ALA A 542 -13.08 22.47 48.20
C ALA A 542 -14.05 21.32 48.51
N ALA A 543 -13.86 20.17 47.86
CA ALA A 543 -14.47 18.92 48.28
C ALA A 543 -13.48 17.76 48.12
N THR A 544 -13.12 17.23 49.27
CA THR A 544 -12.29 16.07 49.57
C THR A 544 -12.97 14.79 49.05
N VAL A 545 -12.22 13.90 48.40
CA VAL A 545 -12.66 12.54 48.01
C VAL A 545 -11.70 11.52 48.65
N PRO A 546 -12.18 10.41 49.23
CA PRO A 546 -11.36 9.51 50.03
C PRO A 546 -10.59 8.49 49.19
N GLN A 547 -9.36 8.21 49.62
CA GLN A 547 -8.50 7.13 49.15
C GLN A 547 -9.09 5.77 49.51
N SER A 548 -9.18 4.87 48.54
CA SER A 548 -9.30 3.43 48.78
C SER A 548 -7.93 2.76 48.60
N THR A 549 -7.57 2.07 49.66
CA THR A 549 -6.35 1.32 49.90
C THR A 549 -6.34 0.04 49.07
N TRP A 550 -5.33 -0.16 48.23
CA TRP A 550 -4.93 -1.48 47.75
C TRP A 550 -3.42 -1.62 47.89
N THR A 551 -3.03 -2.31 48.96
CA THR A 551 -1.71 -2.89 49.16
C THR A 551 -1.63 -4.22 48.42
N SER A 552 -0.65 -4.39 47.55
CA SER A 552 0.10 -5.64 47.41
C SER A 552 1.39 -5.36 46.67
N ALA A 553 2.48 -5.82 47.28
CA ALA A 553 3.85 -5.60 46.89
C ALA A 553 4.22 -6.44 45.66
N GLU A 554 4.84 -5.81 44.68
CA GLU A 554 5.78 -6.51 43.81
C GLU A 554 6.99 -5.61 43.58
N GLN A 555 8.11 -6.09 44.09
CA GLN A 555 9.38 -5.40 44.23
C GLN A 555 10.13 -5.53 42.90
N THR A 556 9.97 -4.55 42.01
CA THR A 556 10.77 -4.46 40.77
C THR A 556 11.85 -3.40 40.94
N THR A 557 13.09 -3.87 40.90
CA THR A 557 14.31 -3.07 40.93
C THR A 557 14.35 -2.05 39.79
N ARG A 558 14.55 -0.79 40.18
CA ARG A 558 14.68 0.41 39.35
C ARG A 558 16.10 0.49 38.76
N PRO A 559 16.29 0.59 37.43
CA PRO A 559 17.51 1.16 36.89
C PRO A 559 17.40 2.68 36.83
N THR A 560 18.52 3.29 37.19
CA THR A 560 18.82 4.71 37.25
C THR A 560 18.69 5.43 35.90
N SER A 561 18.33 6.71 36.00
CA SER A 561 18.31 7.76 34.97
C SER A 561 19.26 7.58 33.79
N PHE A 562 18.69 7.56 32.58
CA PHE A 562 19.40 7.67 31.31
C PHE A 562 19.38 9.14 30.84
N THR A 563 20.35 9.94 31.31
CA THR A 563 20.55 11.32 30.83
C THR A 563 22.01 11.64 30.48
N SER A 564 22.87 10.64 30.30
CA SER A 564 24.28 10.89 29.97
C SER A 564 24.95 9.76 29.18
N VAL A 565 24.44 9.41 28.00
CA VAL A 565 25.22 8.72 26.95
C VAL A 565 24.72 9.16 25.59
N LEU A 566 25.18 10.32 25.12
CA LEU A 566 25.22 10.65 23.70
C LEU A 566 26.57 10.12 23.20
N PRO A 567 26.63 9.03 22.41
CA PRO A 567 27.88 8.71 21.72
C PRO A 567 28.16 9.84 20.73
N THR A 568 29.35 10.40 20.82
CA THR A 568 29.92 11.30 19.82
C THR A 568 29.82 10.63 18.45
N LEU A 569 29.09 11.27 17.54
CA LEU A 569 29.06 10.94 16.11
C LEU A 569 30.49 10.73 15.60
N PRO A 570 30.81 9.60 14.94
CA PRO A 570 32.08 9.48 14.24
C PRO A 570 32.14 10.53 13.12
N THR A 571 33.23 11.28 13.10
CA THR A 571 33.57 12.24 12.04
C THR A 571 33.60 11.53 10.69
N LEU A 572 32.91 12.12 9.73
CA LEU A 572 32.60 11.63 8.39
C LEU A 572 33.82 11.75 7.44
N ASP A 573 35.01 11.33 7.87
CA ASP A 573 36.30 11.59 7.19
C ASP A 573 36.94 10.35 6.52
N LYS A 574 36.24 9.22 6.40
CA LYS A 574 36.73 8.05 5.64
C LYS A 574 35.64 7.37 4.82
N PHE A 575 35.00 8.12 3.93
CA PHE A 575 34.52 7.52 2.68
C PHE A 575 35.65 7.62 1.67
N SER A 576 36.35 6.49 1.44
CA SER A 576 37.16 6.35 0.24
C SER A 576 36.22 6.51 -0.96
N PRO A 577 36.52 7.39 -1.93
CA PRO A 577 35.76 7.44 -3.16
C PRO A 577 35.80 6.05 -3.80
N TRP A 578 34.67 5.63 -4.37
CA TRP A 578 34.64 4.52 -5.31
C TRP A 578 35.75 4.71 -6.33
N SER A 579 36.77 3.85 -6.28
CA SER A 579 37.80 3.78 -7.31
C SER A 579 37.07 3.43 -8.60
N LYS A 580 37.19 4.32 -9.60
CA LYS A 580 36.75 4.03 -10.96
C LYS A 580 37.38 2.69 -11.37
N PRO A 581 36.61 1.72 -11.88
CA PRO A 581 37.20 0.57 -12.53
C PRO A 581 38.03 1.05 -13.72
N ASP A 582 39.21 0.48 -13.88
CA ASP A 582 40.13 0.79 -14.97
C ASP A 582 39.42 0.62 -16.31
N GLU A 583 39.43 1.70 -17.08
CA GLU A 583 38.84 1.83 -18.41
C GLU A 583 39.68 1.01 -19.40
N HIS A 584 39.39 -0.29 -19.50
CA HIS A 584 39.86 -1.10 -20.61
C HIS A 584 39.04 -0.76 -21.85
N ASP A 585 39.72 -0.23 -22.87
CA ASP A 585 39.23 0.02 -24.22
C ASP A 585 38.62 -1.26 -24.85
N GLU A 586 37.32 -1.50 -24.65
CA GLU A 586 36.53 -2.39 -25.50
C GLU A 586 35.60 -1.57 -26.40
N LYS A 587 36.04 -1.41 -27.65
CA LYS A 587 35.22 -0.89 -28.74
C LYS A 587 34.18 -1.94 -29.15
N GLY A 588 32.92 -1.63 -28.89
CA GLY A 588 31.80 -2.05 -29.73
C GLY A 588 30.91 -3.16 -29.17
N GLY A 589 29.73 -2.77 -28.70
CA GLY A 589 28.63 -3.68 -28.38
C GLY A 589 27.44 -2.91 -27.80
N ASP A 590 26.24 -3.19 -28.31
CA ASP A 590 24.98 -2.47 -28.13
C ASP A 590 24.53 -2.18 -26.68
N PRO A 591 23.71 -1.14 -26.46
CA PRO A 591 23.14 -0.85 -25.15
C PRO A 591 21.95 -1.78 -24.86
N MET A 592 22.19 -2.84 -24.10
CA MET A 592 21.12 -3.61 -23.44
C MET A 592 20.96 -3.08 -22.01
N PHE A 593 19.81 -2.44 -21.75
CA PHE A 593 19.40 -1.99 -20.41
C PHE A 593 19.32 -3.19 -19.44
N ARG A 594 20.07 -3.15 -18.33
CA ARG A 594 19.86 -3.95 -17.11
C ARG A 594 19.58 -2.98 -15.95
N PHE A 595 18.57 -3.31 -15.13
CA PHE A 595 18.32 -2.75 -13.81
C PHE A 595 18.89 -3.68 -12.75
#